data_AF-A0A259CCK0-F1
#
_entry.id   AF-A0A259CCK0-F1
#
_cell.length_a   1.000
_cell.length_b   1.000
_cell.length_c   1.000
_cell.angle_alpha   90.00
_cell.angle_beta   90.00
_cell.angle_gamma   90.00
#
_symmetry.space_group_name_H-M   'P 1'
#
loop_
_entity.id
_entity.type
_entity.pdbx_description
1 polymer ?
#
loop_
_entity_poly.entity_id
_entity_poly.type
_entity_poly.pdbx_seq_one_letter_code
_entity_poly.pdbx_strand_id
1 'polypeptide(L)'
;HNGSVFHPGTIVFPAALATAQAIGASGRDLLVAAVAGYEVGIRVGEFLGRSHYKIFHTTGTAGTLAAAAAVGHLLKLNPSQMLHAFGSAGTQSAGLWEFLRDAADSKQLHTAHAASTGLMSAYLAKSGFTGAEHILEGKQGLAAGMSSDSDPSKLIDRLGTRWTIAETSFKYHASCRHTHPAADALLQVMLKQDLKPSDIAKVETLVHQGAIDVLGPVTDPTTVHQSKFSMGTVLAIVAHYQFAGLQEFDQHFHDQDICSFRDRVTMVLDPEVDSAYPQSWIGKVKVYLNNGEVLEGRVDEPKGDPGNTLSRTEITDKAMRLAAFSGGASPSEMSAAIER
;
A
#
# COMPACT_ATOMS: atom_id res chain seq x y z
N HIS A 1 0.59 5.29 -1.46
CA HIS A 1 1.22 6.55 -1.87
C HIS A 1 2.72 6.38 -1.85
N ASN A 2 3.41 6.70 -2.94
CA ASN A 2 4.81 6.33 -3.13
C ASN A 2 5.75 7.20 -2.29
N GLY A 3 5.56 8.53 -2.30
CA GLY A 3 6.41 9.46 -1.55
C GLY A 3 6.38 9.23 -0.03
N SER A 4 5.21 8.91 0.53
CA SER A 4 5.03 8.72 1.98
C SER A 4 5.19 7.27 2.43
N VAL A 5 5.25 6.33 1.50
CA VAL A 5 5.18 4.87 1.76
C VAL A 5 3.99 4.52 2.69
N PHE A 6 2.82 5.05 2.33
CA PHE A 6 1.59 5.03 3.13
C PHE A 6 0.44 4.33 2.40
N HIS A 7 -0.38 3.56 3.13
CA HIS A 7 -1.63 2.94 2.65
C HIS A 7 -2.86 3.69 3.21
N PRO A 8 -3.25 4.85 2.64
CA PRO A 8 -4.36 5.65 3.18
C PRO A 8 -5.71 4.95 3.14
N GLY A 9 -6.01 4.21 2.07
CA GLY A 9 -7.36 3.65 1.84
C GLY A 9 -7.83 2.67 2.93
N THR A 10 -6.92 1.87 3.49
CA THR A 10 -7.24 0.93 4.58
C THR A 10 -7.52 1.62 5.92
N ILE A 11 -7.20 2.91 6.05
CA ILE A 11 -7.43 3.70 7.26
C ILE A 11 -8.64 4.61 7.09
N VAL A 12 -8.62 5.40 6.02
CA VAL A 12 -9.55 6.50 5.80
C VAL A 12 -10.95 5.97 5.51
N PHE A 13 -11.09 4.98 4.62
CA PHE A 13 -12.41 4.49 4.23
C PHE A 13 -13.17 3.81 5.39
N PRO A 14 -12.59 2.92 6.20
CA PRO A 14 -13.32 2.33 7.33
C PRO A 14 -13.81 3.37 8.35
N ALA A 15 -12.95 4.31 8.74
CA ALA A 15 -13.32 5.34 9.72
C ALA A 15 -14.38 6.32 9.16
N ALA A 16 -14.21 6.76 7.92
CA ALA A 16 -15.13 7.68 7.27
C ALA A 16 -16.47 7.01 6.96
N LEU A 17 -16.49 5.77 6.48
CA LEU A 17 -17.72 5.03 6.17
C LEU A 17 -18.55 4.78 7.43
N ALA A 18 -17.92 4.30 8.51
CA ALA A 18 -18.61 4.09 9.78
C ALA A 18 -19.23 5.39 10.32
N THR A 19 -18.49 6.50 10.25
CA THR A 19 -18.97 7.81 10.70
C THR A 19 -20.10 8.32 9.80
N ALA A 20 -19.94 8.22 8.48
CA ALA A 20 -20.94 8.65 7.50
C ALA A 20 -22.27 7.91 7.69
N GLN A 21 -22.23 6.59 7.90
CA GLN A 21 -23.40 5.79 8.22
C GLN A 21 -24.05 6.25 9.53
N ALA A 22 -23.27 6.44 10.59
CA ALA A 22 -23.77 6.82 11.90
C ALA A 22 -24.49 8.19 11.90
N ILE A 23 -24.09 9.12 11.04
CA ILE A 23 -24.67 10.46 10.96
C ILE A 23 -25.61 10.67 9.75
N GLY A 24 -25.80 9.64 8.92
CA GLY A 24 -26.60 9.74 7.69
C GLY A 24 -26.02 10.69 6.64
N ALA A 25 -24.69 10.74 6.50
CA ALA A 25 -24.01 11.60 5.52
C ALA A 25 -24.21 11.11 4.08
N SER A 26 -24.13 12.04 3.12
CA SER A 26 -24.24 11.70 1.70
C SER A 26 -22.97 11.02 1.17
N GLY A 27 -23.08 10.32 0.04
CA GLY A 27 -21.90 9.78 -0.67
C GLY A 27 -20.93 10.88 -1.08
N ARG A 28 -21.43 12.07 -1.43
CA ARG A 28 -20.58 13.24 -1.71
C ARG A 28 -19.77 13.66 -0.49
N ASP A 29 -20.39 13.73 0.69
CA ASP A 29 -19.70 14.09 1.94
C ASP A 29 -18.64 13.05 2.33
N LEU A 30 -18.95 11.76 2.14
CA LEU A 30 -17.99 10.67 2.34
C LEU A 30 -16.77 10.81 1.41
N LEU A 31 -16.97 11.09 0.13
CA LEU A 31 -15.87 11.27 -0.82
C LEU A 31 -15.00 12.48 -0.47
N VAL A 32 -15.60 13.61 -0.09
CA VAL A 32 -14.84 14.80 0.33
C VAL A 32 -14.05 14.52 1.62
N ALA A 33 -14.65 13.84 2.60
CA ALA A 33 -13.96 13.41 3.80
C ALA A 33 -12.80 12.47 3.50
N ALA A 34 -12.96 11.54 2.56
CA ALA A 34 -11.90 10.64 2.13
C ALA A 34 -10.73 11.43 1.50
N VAL A 35 -11.02 12.41 0.64
CA VAL A 35 -9.99 13.31 0.07
C VAL A 35 -9.25 14.05 1.17
N ALA A 36 -9.96 14.62 2.16
CA ALA A 36 -9.34 15.31 3.29
C ALA A 36 -8.42 14.39 4.11
N GLY A 37 -8.87 13.15 4.38
CA GLY A 37 -8.06 12.15 5.07
C GLY A 37 -6.81 11.74 4.30
N TYR A 38 -6.93 11.55 2.99
CA TYR A 38 -5.81 11.27 2.11
C TYR A 38 -4.80 12.42 2.12
N GLU A 39 -5.25 13.67 1.94
CA GLU A 39 -4.40 14.87 1.99
C GLU A 39 -3.57 14.91 3.27
N VAL A 40 -4.23 14.85 4.43
CA VAL A 40 -3.55 14.97 5.72
C VAL A 40 -2.59 13.81 5.94
N GLY A 41 -3.04 12.57 5.76
CA GLY A 41 -2.21 11.40 6.03
C GLY A 41 -0.99 11.30 5.13
N ILE A 42 -1.15 11.58 3.83
CA ILE A 42 -0.05 11.56 2.87
C ILE A 42 0.98 12.64 3.19
N ARG A 43 0.54 13.88 3.43
CA ARG A 43 1.42 15.00 3.77
C ARG A 43 2.16 14.79 5.09
N VAL A 44 1.49 14.24 6.10
CA VAL A 44 2.14 13.85 7.36
C VAL A 44 3.18 12.76 7.11
N GLY A 45 2.88 11.77 6.28
CA GLY A 45 3.86 10.75 5.93
C GLY A 45 5.07 11.29 5.14
N GLU A 46 4.89 12.26 4.26
CA GLU A 46 6.00 12.96 3.59
C GLU A 46 6.81 13.80 4.58
N PHE A 47 6.13 14.48 5.49
CA PHE A 47 6.72 15.27 6.57
C PHE A 47 7.62 14.42 7.48
N LEU A 48 7.23 13.19 7.80
CA LEU A 48 8.02 12.32 8.68
C LEU A 48 9.31 11.79 8.03
N GLY A 49 9.41 11.82 6.70
CA GLY A 49 10.64 11.47 5.99
C GLY A 49 11.01 9.99 6.03
N ARG A 50 12.21 9.67 5.53
CA ARG A 50 12.65 8.28 5.34
C ARG A 50 13.18 7.65 6.60
N SER A 51 13.79 8.45 7.49
CA SER A 51 14.31 7.94 8.77
C SER A 51 13.18 7.32 9.60
N HIS A 52 11.99 7.91 9.55
CA HIS A 52 10.80 7.38 10.21
C HIS A 52 10.45 5.98 9.73
N TYR A 53 10.35 5.80 8.40
CA TYR A 53 9.94 4.54 7.81
C TYR A 53 10.89 3.38 8.12
N LYS A 54 12.16 3.64 8.46
CA LYS A 54 13.13 2.58 8.81
C LYS A 54 12.74 1.81 10.08
N ILE A 55 12.05 2.48 11.01
CA ILE A 55 11.68 1.90 12.31
C ILE A 55 10.16 1.74 12.41
N PHE A 56 9.42 2.72 11.94
CA PHE A 56 7.99 2.83 12.08
C PHE A 56 7.24 2.55 10.79
N HIS A 57 6.08 1.91 10.92
CA HIS A 57 5.14 1.76 9.83
C HIS A 57 4.33 3.04 9.65
N THR A 58 4.65 3.86 8.63
CA THR A 58 3.96 5.14 8.35
C THR A 58 2.44 5.01 8.30
N THR A 59 1.91 3.87 7.85
CA THR A 59 0.45 3.61 7.85
C THR A 59 -0.17 3.60 9.24
N GLY A 60 0.52 3.07 10.25
CA GLY A 60 0.03 3.08 11.62
C GLY A 60 0.19 4.45 12.29
N THR A 61 1.25 5.18 11.96
CA THR A 61 1.57 6.48 12.58
C THR A 61 0.82 7.64 11.94
N ALA A 62 1.04 7.92 10.65
CA ALA A 62 0.34 8.98 9.91
C ALA A 62 -1.15 8.67 9.70
N GLY A 63 -1.51 7.38 9.73
CA GLY A 63 -2.90 6.93 9.59
C GLY A 63 -3.84 7.46 10.69
N THR A 64 -3.38 7.61 11.93
CA THR A 64 -4.23 8.15 13.01
C THR A 64 -4.71 9.57 12.66
N LEU A 65 -3.81 10.41 12.13
CA LEU A 65 -4.13 11.77 11.67
C LEU A 65 -5.02 11.76 10.42
N ALA A 66 -4.78 10.82 9.49
CA ALA A 66 -5.59 10.65 8.29
C ALA A 66 -7.06 10.34 8.63
N ALA A 67 -7.28 9.39 9.55
CA ALA A 67 -8.62 9.06 10.04
C ALA A 67 -9.26 10.23 10.80
N ALA A 68 -8.50 10.91 11.67
CA ALA A 68 -9.01 12.08 12.39
C ALA A 68 -9.45 13.20 11.44
N ALA A 69 -8.71 13.45 10.36
CA ALA A 69 -9.06 14.45 9.35
C ALA A 69 -10.37 14.10 8.63
N ALA A 70 -10.51 12.85 8.17
CA ALA A 70 -11.71 12.41 7.48
C ALA A 70 -12.95 12.45 8.39
N VAL A 71 -12.83 11.90 9.60
CA VAL A 71 -13.93 11.88 10.58
C VAL A 71 -14.26 13.29 11.06
N GLY A 72 -13.24 14.11 11.34
CA GLY A 72 -13.42 15.50 11.73
C GLY A 72 -14.11 16.35 10.67
N HIS A 73 -13.84 16.07 9.38
CA HIS A 73 -14.55 16.70 8.27
C HIS A 73 -16.05 16.34 8.28
N LEU A 74 -16.39 15.06 8.41
CA LEU A 74 -17.78 14.59 8.50
C LEU A 74 -18.52 15.18 9.71
N LEU A 75 -17.81 15.30 10.84
CA LEU A 75 -18.33 15.89 12.07
C LEU A 75 -18.40 17.42 12.04
N LYS A 76 -17.92 18.05 10.97
CA LYS A 76 -17.84 19.52 10.79
C LYS A 76 -17.09 20.21 11.91
N LEU A 77 -15.96 19.62 12.34
CA LEU A 77 -15.09 20.23 13.34
C LEU A 77 -14.58 21.59 12.84
N ASN A 78 -14.61 22.59 13.71
CA ASN A 78 -13.96 23.87 13.43
C ASN A 78 -12.42 23.73 13.54
N PRO A 79 -11.62 24.75 13.13
CA PRO A 79 -10.17 24.66 13.15
C PRO A 79 -9.55 24.30 14.52
N SER A 80 -10.07 24.85 15.63
CA SER A 80 -9.58 24.54 16.98
C SER A 80 -9.89 23.09 17.38
N GLN A 81 -11.10 22.61 17.06
CA GLN A 81 -11.45 21.20 17.30
C GLN A 81 -10.60 20.26 16.44
N MET A 82 -10.36 20.59 15.17
CA MET A 82 -9.50 19.77 14.32
C MET A 82 -8.06 19.73 14.85
N LEU A 83 -7.54 20.85 15.35
CA LEU A 83 -6.23 20.90 15.99
C LEU A 83 -6.14 19.97 17.20
N HIS A 84 -7.15 19.97 18.08
CA HIS A 84 -7.21 19.04 19.22
C HIS A 84 -7.41 17.58 18.80
N ALA A 85 -8.15 17.32 17.72
CA ALA A 85 -8.28 15.99 17.14
C ALA A 85 -6.92 15.48 16.65
N PHE A 86 -6.15 16.31 15.96
CA PHE A 86 -4.78 15.96 15.55
C PHE A 86 -3.85 15.77 16.75
N GLY A 87 -3.93 16.63 17.76
CA GLY A 87 -3.17 16.46 18.99
C GLY A 87 -3.42 15.11 19.66
N SER A 88 -4.69 14.73 19.77
CA SER A 88 -5.11 13.46 20.41
C SER A 88 -4.77 12.24 19.54
N ALA A 89 -4.91 12.35 18.22
CA ALA A 89 -4.58 11.26 17.30
C ALA A 89 -3.06 11.04 17.17
N GLY A 90 -2.29 12.14 17.13
CA GLY A 90 -0.84 12.10 16.97
C GLY A 90 -0.13 11.54 18.20
N THR A 91 -0.57 11.87 19.41
CA THR A 91 0.03 11.32 20.63
C THR A 91 -0.16 9.80 20.78
N GLN A 92 -1.02 9.20 19.96
CA GLN A 92 -1.32 7.76 19.90
C GLN A 92 -0.80 7.10 18.62
N SER A 93 -0.03 7.83 17.78
CA SER A 93 0.60 7.29 16.58
C SER A 93 1.61 6.21 16.94
N ALA A 94 1.44 5.00 16.40
CA ALA A 94 2.30 3.86 16.69
C ALA A 94 2.35 2.85 15.52
N GLY A 95 3.31 1.94 15.57
CA GLY A 95 3.46 0.82 14.64
C GLY A 95 4.92 0.59 14.29
N LEU A 96 5.48 -0.55 14.69
CA LEU A 96 6.88 -0.91 14.49
C LEU A 96 7.02 -1.99 13.41
N TRP A 97 8.11 -1.96 12.65
CA TRP A 97 8.33 -2.92 11.55
C TRP A 97 8.75 -4.33 11.98
N GLU A 98 8.99 -4.58 13.27
CA GLU A 98 9.58 -5.83 13.75
C GLU A 98 8.80 -7.09 13.31
N PHE A 99 7.49 -6.96 13.05
CA PHE A 99 6.66 -8.03 12.50
C PHE A 99 7.20 -8.65 11.20
N LEU A 100 7.99 -7.92 10.40
CA LEU A 100 8.60 -8.44 9.16
C LEU A 100 9.56 -9.59 9.44
N ARG A 101 10.23 -9.60 10.60
CA ARG A 101 11.18 -10.65 10.97
C ARG A 101 10.48 -11.97 11.29
N ASP A 102 9.32 -11.88 11.92
CA ASP A 102 8.54 -13.04 12.35
C ASP A 102 7.39 -13.39 11.39
N ALA A 103 7.22 -12.61 10.31
CA ALA A 103 6.06 -12.66 9.43
C ALA A 103 4.71 -12.62 10.19
N ALA A 104 4.65 -11.83 11.27
CA ALA A 104 3.51 -11.81 12.18
C ALA A 104 2.32 -10.99 11.64
N ASP A 105 1.11 -11.41 12.05
CA ASP A 105 -0.17 -10.75 11.68
C ASP A 105 -0.37 -9.35 12.29
N SER A 106 0.57 -8.88 13.13
CA SER A 106 0.48 -7.59 13.82
C SER A 106 0.49 -6.38 12.86
N LYS A 107 0.89 -6.56 11.60
CA LYS A 107 0.75 -5.51 10.57
C LYS A 107 -0.70 -5.05 10.40
N GLN A 108 -1.66 -5.97 10.46
CA GLN A 108 -3.09 -5.71 10.30
C GLN A 108 -3.62 -4.88 11.47
N LEU A 109 -3.05 -5.06 12.67
CA LEU A 109 -3.39 -4.27 13.85
C LEU A 109 -3.04 -2.79 13.66
N HIS A 110 -1.95 -2.47 12.95
CA HIS A 110 -1.58 -1.07 12.67
C HIS A 110 -2.70 -0.32 11.97
N THR A 111 -3.40 -0.96 11.04
CA THR A 111 -4.48 -0.30 10.28
C THR A 111 -5.74 -0.14 11.10
N ALA A 112 -6.12 -1.17 11.86
CA ALA A 112 -7.28 -1.12 12.75
C ALA A 112 -7.10 -0.10 13.89
N HIS A 113 -5.91 -0.07 14.50
CA HIS A 113 -5.56 0.89 15.56
C HIS A 113 -5.61 2.32 15.02
N ALA A 114 -4.96 2.60 13.88
CA ALA A 114 -4.94 3.93 13.32
C ALA A 114 -6.33 4.46 12.95
N ALA A 115 -7.16 3.63 12.31
CA ALA A 115 -8.53 4.00 11.97
C ALA A 115 -9.38 4.31 13.21
N SER A 116 -9.37 3.42 14.22
CA SER A 116 -10.15 3.60 15.45
C SER A 116 -9.67 4.80 16.28
N THR A 117 -8.36 4.99 16.40
CA THR A 117 -7.73 6.09 17.15
C THR A 117 -8.08 7.45 16.55
N GLY A 118 -7.97 7.60 15.22
CA GLY A 118 -8.32 8.85 14.56
C GLY A 118 -9.81 9.17 14.67
N LEU A 119 -10.67 8.16 14.50
CA LEU A 119 -12.11 8.29 14.70
C LEU A 119 -12.42 8.75 16.12
N MET A 120 -11.92 8.05 17.14
CA MET A 120 -12.13 8.40 18.54
C MET A 120 -11.66 9.83 18.84
N SER A 121 -10.49 10.21 18.34
CA SER A 121 -9.88 11.53 18.58
C SER A 121 -10.73 12.68 18.01
N ALA A 122 -11.34 12.49 16.84
CA ALA A 122 -12.26 13.47 16.28
C ALA A 122 -13.56 13.64 17.11
N TYR A 123 -14.11 12.54 17.64
CA TYR A 123 -15.28 12.59 18.54
C TYR A 123 -14.95 13.22 19.91
N LEU A 124 -13.77 12.93 20.46
CA LEU A 124 -13.28 13.55 21.69
C LEU A 124 -13.17 15.07 21.52
N ALA A 125 -12.53 15.52 20.44
CA ALA A 125 -12.40 16.94 20.14
C ALA A 125 -13.75 17.63 19.89
N LYS A 126 -14.70 16.94 19.22
CA LYS A 126 -16.09 17.42 19.09
C LYS A 126 -16.73 17.68 20.46
N SER A 127 -16.39 16.87 21.45
CA SER A 127 -16.90 16.92 22.81
C SER A 127 -16.13 17.89 23.73
N GLY A 128 -15.16 18.64 23.18
CA GLY A 128 -14.39 19.64 23.92
C GLY A 128 -13.12 19.10 24.59
N PHE A 129 -12.72 17.86 24.33
CA PHE A 129 -11.43 17.34 24.79
C PHE A 129 -10.28 18.04 24.06
N THR A 130 -9.27 18.49 24.80
CA THR A 130 -8.11 19.19 24.25
C THR A 130 -6.96 18.24 23.95
N GLY A 131 -6.36 18.40 22.77
CA GLY A 131 -5.13 17.69 22.37
C GLY A 131 -3.96 18.66 22.23
N ALA A 132 -2.73 18.12 22.25
CA ALA A 132 -1.50 18.89 22.10
C ALA A 132 -1.46 19.64 20.75
N GLU A 133 -1.32 20.96 20.79
CA GLU A 133 -1.43 21.84 19.62
C GLU A 133 -0.21 21.76 18.69
N HIS A 134 0.94 21.34 19.20
CA HIS A 134 2.19 21.22 18.44
C HIS A 134 2.60 19.76 18.25
N ILE A 135 1.64 18.85 18.08
CA ILE A 135 1.92 17.41 18.07
C ILE A 135 2.84 16.98 16.91
N LEU A 136 2.84 17.69 15.78
CA LEU A 136 3.68 17.35 14.63
C LEU A 136 5.14 17.80 14.84
N GLU A 137 5.35 19.09 15.10
CA GLU A 137 6.68 19.76 15.07
C GLU A 137 7.23 20.16 16.45
N GLY A 138 6.44 20.00 17.51
CA GLY A 138 6.85 20.35 18.87
C GLY A 138 8.06 19.55 19.35
N LYS A 139 8.77 20.07 20.36
CA LYS A 139 10.00 19.46 20.92
C LYS A 139 9.82 18.03 21.45
N GLN A 140 8.58 17.63 21.72
CA GLN A 140 8.19 16.28 22.16
C GLN A 140 7.07 15.71 21.25
N GLY A 141 6.97 16.21 20.02
CA GLY A 141 6.02 15.77 19.01
C GLY A 141 6.54 14.62 18.15
N LEU A 142 5.79 14.28 17.10
CA LEU A 142 6.09 13.16 16.21
C LEU A 142 7.45 13.30 15.54
N ALA A 143 7.78 14.47 14.99
CA ALA A 143 9.08 14.69 14.35
C ALA A 143 10.22 14.39 15.34
N ALA A 144 10.18 14.97 16.53
CA ALA A 144 11.22 14.81 17.53
C ALA A 144 11.38 13.35 18.01
N GLY A 145 10.27 12.59 18.12
CA GLY A 145 10.29 11.23 18.65
C GLY A 145 10.45 10.12 17.61
N MET A 146 10.11 10.38 16.35
CA MET A 146 9.96 9.33 15.34
C MET A 146 10.69 9.62 14.03
N SER A 147 11.39 10.75 13.89
CA SER A 147 12.12 11.09 12.67
C SER A 147 13.41 11.87 12.99
N SER A 148 14.43 11.68 12.17
CA SER A 148 15.66 12.49 12.16
C SER A 148 15.79 13.34 10.89
N ASP A 149 14.86 13.20 9.94
CA ASP A 149 14.89 13.87 8.63
C ASP A 149 13.52 14.48 8.26
N SER A 150 12.73 14.84 9.27
CA SER A 150 11.41 15.42 9.05
C SER A 150 11.49 16.79 8.39
N ASP A 151 10.54 17.09 7.51
CA ASP A 151 10.48 18.35 6.75
C ASP A 151 9.09 19.00 6.86
N PRO A 152 8.91 20.02 7.73
CA PRO A 152 7.64 20.73 7.90
C PRO A 152 7.08 21.34 6.61
N SER A 153 7.92 21.65 5.61
CA SER A 153 7.44 22.22 4.35
C SER A 153 6.51 21.28 3.59
N LYS A 154 6.62 19.97 3.81
CA LYS A 154 5.77 18.94 3.19
C LYS A 154 4.32 19.00 3.67
N LEU A 155 4.08 19.49 4.89
CA LEU A 155 2.72 19.56 5.46
C LEU A 155 1.79 20.45 4.61
N ILE A 156 2.33 21.48 3.96
CA ILE A 156 1.55 22.48 3.22
C ILE A 156 2.00 22.67 1.77
N ASP A 157 2.91 21.84 1.25
CA ASP A 157 3.41 21.94 -0.13
C ASP A 157 2.27 22.04 -1.14
N ARG A 158 2.15 23.20 -1.80
CA ARG A 158 1.15 23.48 -2.83
C ARG A 158 -0.28 23.11 -2.40
N LEU A 159 -0.62 23.36 -1.14
CA LEU A 159 -1.96 23.07 -0.62
C LEU A 159 -3.04 23.78 -1.45
N GLY A 160 -4.10 23.05 -1.82
CA GLY A 160 -5.18 23.55 -2.67
C GLY A 160 -4.92 23.47 -4.17
N THR A 161 -3.69 23.18 -4.62
CA THR A 161 -3.36 22.99 -6.04
C THR A 161 -2.74 21.63 -6.35
N ARG A 162 -1.98 21.04 -5.42
CA ARG A 162 -1.51 19.65 -5.46
C ARG A 162 -2.44 18.78 -4.61
N TRP A 163 -3.05 17.78 -5.23
CA TRP A 163 -3.90 16.79 -4.58
C TRP A 163 -3.19 15.43 -4.54
N THR A 164 -2.76 15.04 -3.35
CA THR A 164 -2.01 13.81 -3.06
C THR A 164 -2.79 12.53 -3.36
N ILE A 165 -4.12 12.57 -3.36
CA ILE A 165 -4.94 11.40 -3.74
C ILE A 165 -4.67 10.96 -5.19
N ALA A 166 -4.40 11.91 -6.10
CA ALA A 166 -4.07 11.62 -7.49
C ALA A 166 -2.69 10.97 -7.66
N GLU A 167 -1.85 11.03 -6.64
CA GLU A 167 -0.49 10.46 -6.61
C GLU A 167 -0.48 9.07 -5.96
N THR A 168 -1.66 8.50 -5.67
CA THR A 168 -1.77 7.17 -5.05
C THR A 168 -1.84 6.06 -6.09
N SER A 169 -1.01 5.04 -5.88
CA SER A 169 -1.05 3.82 -6.70
C SER A 169 -2.15 2.86 -6.29
N PHE A 170 -2.73 2.17 -7.27
CA PHE A 170 -3.58 1.01 -7.08
C PHE A 170 -2.77 -0.26 -7.28
N LYS A 171 -2.53 -1.04 -6.22
CA LYS A 171 -1.85 -2.34 -6.36
C LYS A 171 -2.60 -3.26 -7.33
N TYR A 172 -1.99 -3.64 -8.45
CA TYR A 172 -2.59 -4.61 -9.36
C TYR A 172 -2.53 -6.02 -8.78
N HIS A 173 -1.38 -6.39 -8.22
CA HIS A 173 -1.16 -7.66 -7.54
C HIS A 173 -1.39 -7.57 -6.03
N ALA A 174 -2.00 -8.60 -5.44
CA ALA A 174 -2.35 -8.68 -4.02
C ALA A 174 -1.14 -9.06 -3.12
N SER A 175 0.03 -8.50 -3.42
CA SER A 175 1.32 -8.83 -2.81
C SER A 175 2.08 -7.59 -2.27
N CYS A 176 3.28 -7.83 -1.72
CA CYS A 176 4.22 -6.78 -1.36
C CYS A 176 4.63 -5.97 -2.61
N ARG A 177 4.66 -4.64 -2.50
CA ARG A 177 4.90 -3.75 -3.65
C ARG A 177 6.28 -3.97 -4.30
N HIS A 178 7.27 -4.42 -3.53
CA HIS A 178 8.61 -4.76 -4.04
C HIS A 178 8.61 -5.88 -5.09
N THR A 179 7.53 -6.68 -5.18
CA THR A 179 7.41 -7.75 -6.17
C THR A 179 6.80 -7.29 -7.50
N HIS A 180 6.09 -6.16 -7.50
CA HIS A 180 5.26 -5.73 -8.64
C HIS A 180 6.10 -5.42 -9.90
N PRO A 181 7.21 -4.66 -9.81
CA PRO A 181 7.97 -4.32 -11.01
C PRO A 181 8.53 -5.55 -11.73
N ALA A 182 9.06 -6.52 -10.98
CA ALA A 182 9.60 -7.76 -11.55
C ALA A 182 8.50 -8.67 -12.12
N ALA A 183 7.34 -8.71 -11.45
CA ALA A 183 6.17 -9.45 -11.93
C ALA A 183 5.64 -8.90 -13.26
N ASP A 184 5.51 -7.57 -13.37
CA ASP A 184 5.07 -6.91 -14.60
C ASP A 184 6.08 -7.11 -15.74
N ALA A 185 7.39 -6.99 -15.45
CA ALA A 185 8.44 -7.19 -16.44
C ALA A 185 8.49 -8.65 -16.94
N LEU A 186 8.31 -9.64 -16.05
CA LEU A 186 8.18 -11.04 -16.44
C LEU A 186 6.95 -11.27 -17.32
N LEU A 187 5.78 -10.76 -16.90
CA LEU A 187 4.54 -10.90 -17.64
C LEU A 187 4.64 -10.31 -19.05
N GLN A 188 5.27 -9.14 -19.20
CA GLN A 188 5.49 -8.53 -20.52
C GLN A 188 6.35 -9.40 -21.43
N VAL A 189 7.43 -9.99 -20.92
CA VAL A 189 8.27 -10.92 -21.69
C VAL A 189 7.45 -12.14 -22.12
N MET A 190 6.70 -12.73 -21.19
CA MET A 190 5.89 -13.92 -21.48
C MET A 190 4.82 -13.64 -22.53
N LEU A 191 4.08 -12.54 -22.42
CA LEU A 191 3.04 -12.18 -23.38
C LEU A 191 3.60 -11.83 -24.76
N LYS A 192 4.75 -11.13 -24.81
CA LYS A 192 5.38 -10.75 -26.09
C LYS A 192 5.92 -11.94 -26.87
N GLN A 193 6.37 -12.96 -26.16
CA GLN A 193 7.02 -14.16 -26.74
C GLN A 193 6.12 -15.40 -26.71
N ASP A 194 4.86 -15.26 -26.28
CA ASP A 194 3.89 -16.34 -26.12
C ASP A 194 4.42 -17.52 -25.29
N LEU A 195 5.12 -17.20 -24.19
CA LEU A 195 5.77 -18.21 -23.34
C LEU A 195 4.81 -18.79 -22.31
N LYS A 196 4.96 -20.09 -22.06
CA LYS A 196 4.36 -20.79 -20.93
C LYS A 196 5.35 -20.86 -19.77
N PRO A 197 4.87 -21.00 -18.52
CA PRO A 197 5.75 -21.21 -17.36
C PRO A 197 6.70 -22.41 -17.52
N SER A 198 6.30 -23.43 -18.28
CA SER A 198 7.10 -24.62 -18.58
C SER A 198 8.30 -24.34 -19.48
N ASP A 199 8.30 -23.25 -20.25
CA ASP A 199 9.37 -22.92 -21.20
C ASP A 199 10.57 -22.24 -20.51
N ILE A 200 10.34 -21.71 -19.32
CA ILE A 200 11.29 -20.93 -18.54
C ILE A 200 12.13 -21.86 -17.67
N ALA A 201 13.46 -21.81 -17.83
CA ALA A 201 14.42 -22.54 -17.01
C ALA A 201 14.73 -21.81 -15.69
N LYS A 202 14.86 -20.48 -15.72
CA LYS A 202 15.17 -19.63 -14.56
C LYS A 202 14.72 -18.19 -14.80
N VAL A 203 14.34 -17.48 -13.74
CA VAL A 203 14.18 -16.01 -13.77
C VAL A 203 15.15 -15.36 -12.79
N GLU A 204 15.93 -14.40 -13.28
CA GLU A 204 16.72 -13.49 -12.45
C GLU A 204 16.02 -12.13 -12.40
N THR A 205 15.60 -11.73 -11.21
CA THR A 205 15.00 -10.41 -10.95
C THR A 205 16.10 -9.45 -10.52
N LEU A 206 16.19 -8.31 -11.21
CA LEU A 206 17.17 -7.26 -10.97
C LEU A 206 16.50 -6.17 -10.13
N VAL A 207 16.92 -6.03 -8.87
CA VAL A 207 16.18 -5.31 -7.83
C VAL A 207 17.06 -4.32 -7.07
N HIS A 208 16.42 -3.45 -6.29
CA HIS A 208 17.07 -2.57 -5.31
C HIS A 208 17.24 -3.27 -3.95
N GLN A 209 18.14 -2.76 -3.08
CA GLN A 209 18.50 -3.42 -1.82
C GLN A 209 17.29 -3.61 -0.88
N GLY A 210 16.42 -2.60 -0.78
CA GLY A 210 15.20 -2.71 0.04
C GLY A 210 14.27 -3.87 -0.35
N ALA A 211 14.26 -4.33 -1.61
CA ALA A 211 13.50 -5.51 -2.00
C ALA A 211 14.13 -6.79 -1.44
N ILE A 212 15.46 -6.90 -1.46
CA ILE A 212 16.20 -8.01 -0.86
C ILE A 212 15.97 -8.05 0.65
N ASP A 213 16.07 -6.91 1.32
CA ASP A 213 15.91 -6.81 2.78
C ASP A 213 14.50 -7.22 3.23
N VAL A 214 13.46 -6.88 2.46
CA VAL A 214 12.06 -7.14 2.80
C VAL A 214 11.59 -8.53 2.36
N LEU A 215 12.02 -9.02 1.20
CA LEU A 215 11.53 -10.26 0.60
C LEU A 215 12.48 -11.44 0.83
N GLY A 216 13.79 -11.18 0.99
CA GLY A 216 14.83 -12.18 1.17
C GLY A 216 14.65 -13.11 2.38
N PRO A 217 14.08 -12.66 3.52
CA PRO A 217 13.79 -13.56 4.64
C PRO A 217 12.77 -14.66 4.34
N VAL A 218 11.92 -14.51 3.30
CA VAL A 218 10.84 -15.46 2.98
C VAL A 218 11.16 -16.27 1.73
N THR A 219 11.95 -17.33 1.90
CA THR A 219 12.36 -18.23 0.81
C THR A 219 11.37 -19.37 0.58
N ASP A 220 10.82 -19.96 1.65
CA ASP A 220 9.81 -21.03 1.59
C ASP A 220 8.55 -20.63 2.36
N PRO A 221 7.60 -19.91 1.73
CA PRO A 221 6.39 -19.44 2.41
C PRO A 221 5.46 -20.60 2.79
N THR A 222 5.08 -20.65 4.07
CA THR A 222 4.17 -21.66 4.64
C THR A 222 2.74 -21.15 4.86
N THR A 223 2.53 -19.85 4.64
CA THR A 223 1.22 -19.21 4.78
C THR A 223 0.91 -18.29 3.60
N VAL A 224 -0.37 -18.03 3.36
CA VAL A 224 -0.85 -17.04 2.37
C VAL A 224 -0.27 -15.64 2.64
N HIS A 225 -0.01 -15.30 3.92
CA HIS A 225 0.62 -14.04 4.26
C HIS A 225 2.08 -14.02 3.78
N GLN A 226 2.86 -15.04 4.14
CA GLN A 226 4.26 -15.16 3.74
C GLN A 226 4.42 -15.22 2.22
N SER A 227 3.54 -15.92 1.50
CA SER A 227 3.63 -16.06 0.04
C SER A 227 3.55 -14.73 -0.71
N LYS A 228 2.82 -13.75 -0.15
CA LYS A 228 2.72 -12.37 -0.66
C LYS A 228 4.00 -11.55 -0.49
N PHE A 229 4.97 -12.04 0.28
CA PHE A 229 6.31 -11.47 0.48
C PHE A 229 7.42 -12.32 -0.15
N SER A 230 7.09 -13.39 -0.89
CA SER A 230 8.07 -14.19 -1.63
C SER A 230 8.10 -13.78 -3.10
N MET A 231 9.24 -13.25 -3.59
CA MET A 231 9.39 -12.88 -5.01
C MET A 231 9.07 -14.05 -5.94
N GLY A 232 9.61 -15.23 -5.63
CA GLY A 232 9.41 -16.43 -6.45
C GLY A 232 7.95 -16.86 -6.54
N THR A 233 7.22 -16.88 -5.41
CA THR A 233 5.80 -17.27 -5.42
C THR A 233 4.94 -16.25 -6.16
N VAL A 234 5.21 -14.95 -6.01
CA VAL A 234 4.47 -13.93 -6.75
C VAL A 234 4.68 -14.09 -8.26
N LEU A 235 5.93 -14.22 -8.70
CA LEU A 235 6.25 -14.39 -10.12
C LEU A 235 5.68 -15.70 -10.68
N ALA A 236 5.69 -16.78 -9.90
CA ALA A 236 5.06 -18.04 -10.28
C ALA A 236 3.55 -17.88 -10.51
N ILE A 237 2.84 -17.24 -9.57
CA ILE A 237 1.40 -17.00 -9.74
C ILE A 237 1.14 -16.12 -10.97
N VAL A 238 1.92 -15.06 -11.17
CA VAL A 238 1.76 -14.20 -12.37
C VAL A 238 2.07 -14.96 -13.65
N ALA A 239 3.07 -15.85 -13.67
CA ALA A 239 3.39 -16.66 -14.84
C ALA A 239 2.23 -17.60 -15.20
N HIS A 240 1.55 -18.18 -14.22
CA HIS A 240 0.47 -19.15 -14.43
C HIS A 240 -0.90 -18.49 -14.69
N TYR A 241 -1.17 -17.35 -14.04
CA TYR A 241 -2.50 -16.73 -14.02
C TYR A 241 -2.54 -15.33 -14.64
N GLN A 242 -1.41 -14.82 -15.13
CA GLN A 242 -1.23 -13.46 -15.68
C GLN A 242 -1.46 -12.31 -14.69
N PHE A 243 -1.85 -12.62 -13.46
CA PHE A 243 -1.91 -11.71 -12.33
C PHE A 243 -1.85 -12.52 -11.02
N ALA A 244 -1.48 -11.87 -9.92
CA ALA A 244 -1.56 -12.47 -8.58
C ALA A 244 -2.66 -11.81 -7.74
N GLY A 245 -3.82 -12.45 -7.65
CA GLY A 245 -4.96 -12.01 -6.84
C GLY A 245 -5.09 -12.78 -5.53
N LEU A 246 -6.07 -12.40 -4.70
CA LEU A 246 -6.28 -13.02 -3.39
C LEU A 246 -6.65 -14.49 -3.50
N GLN A 247 -7.51 -14.84 -4.47
CA GLN A 247 -7.93 -16.20 -4.69
C GLN A 247 -6.77 -17.09 -5.13
N GLU A 248 -5.91 -16.59 -6.02
CA GLU A 248 -4.75 -17.35 -6.50
C GLU A 248 -3.74 -17.60 -5.39
N PHE A 249 -3.51 -16.60 -4.53
CA PHE A 249 -2.70 -16.81 -3.34
C PHE A 249 -3.33 -17.79 -2.36
N ASP A 250 -4.65 -17.81 -2.20
CA ASP A 250 -5.34 -18.67 -1.22
C ASP A 250 -5.36 -20.13 -1.69
N GLN A 251 -5.58 -20.34 -2.98
CA GLN A 251 -5.82 -21.68 -3.54
C GLN A 251 -4.55 -22.35 -4.07
N HIS A 252 -3.60 -21.59 -4.62
CA HIS A 252 -2.57 -22.16 -5.52
C HIS A 252 -1.13 -21.98 -5.05
N PHE A 253 -0.86 -21.21 -4.00
CA PHE A 253 0.53 -20.87 -3.64
C PHE A 253 1.39 -22.07 -3.21
N HIS A 254 0.75 -23.19 -2.86
CA HIS A 254 1.38 -24.47 -2.49
C HIS A 254 1.34 -25.52 -3.60
N ASP A 255 0.78 -25.20 -4.77
CA ASP A 255 0.75 -26.15 -5.89
C ASP A 255 2.17 -26.47 -6.34
N GLN A 256 2.42 -27.74 -6.69
CA GLN A 256 3.76 -28.23 -7.04
C GLN A 256 4.41 -27.41 -8.16
N ASP A 257 3.64 -27.01 -9.18
CA ASP A 257 4.15 -26.22 -10.30
C ASP A 257 4.54 -24.80 -9.86
N ILE A 258 3.79 -24.21 -8.92
CA ILE A 258 4.08 -22.88 -8.36
C ILE A 258 5.33 -22.93 -7.48
N CYS A 259 5.46 -23.94 -6.61
CA CYS A 259 6.67 -24.16 -5.81
C CYS A 259 7.89 -24.39 -6.72
N SER A 260 7.74 -25.22 -7.75
CA SER A 260 8.83 -25.51 -8.70
C SER A 260 9.24 -24.27 -9.50
N PHE A 261 8.31 -23.39 -9.86
CA PHE A 261 8.64 -22.10 -10.49
C PHE A 261 9.31 -21.15 -9.50
N ARG A 262 8.78 -21.01 -8.29
CA ARG A 262 9.36 -20.17 -7.22
C ARG A 262 10.83 -20.47 -7.00
N ASP A 263 11.20 -21.75 -6.92
CA ASP A 263 12.57 -22.19 -6.63
C ASP A 263 13.57 -21.85 -7.77
N ARG A 264 13.06 -21.45 -8.94
CA ARG A 264 13.84 -21.01 -10.11
C ARG A 264 13.96 -19.49 -10.21
N VAL A 265 13.47 -18.74 -9.21
CA VAL A 265 13.53 -17.27 -9.17
C VAL A 265 14.61 -16.81 -8.20
N THR A 266 15.48 -15.91 -8.66
CA THR A 266 16.50 -15.27 -7.80
C THR A 266 16.40 -13.75 -7.84
N MET A 267 16.75 -13.08 -6.73
CA MET A 267 16.92 -11.62 -6.67
C MET A 267 18.40 -11.26 -6.72
N VAL A 268 18.76 -10.30 -7.57
CA VAL A 268 20.12 -9.79 -7.75
C VAL A 268 20.08 -8.28 -7.70
N LEU A 269 20.98 -7.66 -6.93
CA LEU A 269 21.09 -6.21 -6.83
C LEU A 269 21.52 -5.62 -8.17
N ASP A 270 20.76 -4.65 -8.69
CA ASP A 270 21.08 -3.91 -9.91
C ASP A 270 21.34 -2.44 -9.57
N PRO A 271 22.53 -1.87 -9.90
CA PRO A 271 22.88 -0.50 -9.53
C PRO A 271 21.95 0.58 -10.10
N GLU A 272 21.37 0.36 -11.29
CA GLU A 272 20.45 1.30 -11.91
C GLU A 272 19.12 1.30 -11.15
N VAL A 273 18.57 0.11 -10.88
CA VAL A 273 17.31 -0.05 -10.13
C VAL A 273 17.46 0.47 -8.70
N ASP A 274 18.59 0.19 -8.05
CA ASP A 274 18.87 0.67 -6.69
C ASP A 274 19.01 2.20 -6.62
N SER A 275 19.73 2.80 -7.57
CA SER A 275 19.91 4.26 -7.61
C SER A 275 18.62 5.02 -7.92
N ALA A 276 17.70 4.42 -8.69
CA ALA A 276 16.41 5.01 -9.02
C ALA A 276 15.42 4.97 -7.83
N TYR A 277 15.59 4.03 -6.90
CA TYR A 277 14.68 3.84 -5.78
C TYR A 277 14.86 4.93 -4.70
N PRO A 278 13.77 5.51 -4.15
CA PRO A 278 12.36 5.18 -4.35
C PRO A 278 11.64 6.06 -5.38
N GLN A 279 12.35 6.93 -6.09
CA GLN A 279 11.76 7.88 -7.03
C GLN A 279 11.11 7.17 -8.22
N SER A 280 11.74 6.10 -8.69
CA SER A 280 11.16 5.18 -9.66
C SER A 280 11.22 3.74 -9.15
N TRP A 281 10.24 2.93 -9.55
CA TRP A 281 10.10 1.53 -9.17
C TRP A 281 10.33 0.65 -10.40
N ILE A 282 11.52 0.78 -10.99
CA ILE A 282 11.92 0.06 -12.21
C ILE A 282 11.88 -1.45 -11.94
N GLY A 283 11.28 -2.19 -12.86
CA GLY A 283 11.30 -3.65 -12.91
C GLY A 283 12.22 -4.12 -14.02
N LYS A 284 13.17 -5.00 -13.70
CA LYS A 284 14.04 -5.65 -14.67
C LYS A 284 14.12 -7.14 -14.39
N VAL A 285 14.04 -7.96 -15.44
CA VAL A 285 14.19 -9.41 -15.34
C VAL A 285 15.04 -9.95 -16.49
N LYS A 286 15.79 -11.02 -16.21
CA LYS A 286 16.33 -11.92 -17.23
C LYS A 286 15.61 -13.26 -17.14
N VAL A 287 15.01 -13.68 -18.24
CA VAL A 287 14.26 -14.91 -18.38
C VAL A 287 15.09 -15.88 -19.21
N TYR A 288 15.59 -16.92 -18.57
CA TYR A 288 16.38 -17.97 -19.21
C TYR A 288 15.42 -19.07 -19.65
N LEU A 289 15.42 -19.40 -20.94
CA LEU A 289 14.58 -20.45 -21.51
C LEU A 289 15.28 -21.80 -21.54
N ASN A 290 14.50 -22.89 -21.61
CA ASN A 290 15.04 -24.25 -21.68
C ASN A 290 15.86 -24.53 -22.96
N ASN A 291 15.68 -23.73 -24.02
CA ASN A 291 16.46 -23.81 -25.26
C ASN A 291 17.82 -23.08 -25.17
N GLY A 292 18.13 -22.45 -24.03
CA GLY A 292 19.36 -21.68 -23.80
C GLY A 292 19.27 -20.20 -24.17
N GLU A 293 18.17 -19.74 -24.75
CA GLU A 293 17.94 -18.32 -25.01
C GLU A 293 17.73 -17.52 -23.71
N VAL A 294 18.16 -16.26 -23.72
CA VAL A 294 17.96 -15.33 -22.61
C VAL A 294 17.21 -14.12 -23.12
N LEU A 295 16.05 -13.87 -22.52
CA LEU A 295 15.21 -12.72 -22.82
C LEU A 295 15.28 -11.72 -21.69
N GLU A 296 15.24 -10.43 -22.02
CA GLU A 296 15.26 -9.35 -21.04
C GLU A 296 13.91 -8.62 -21.02
N GLY A 297 13.42 -8.33 -19.82
CA GLY A 297 12.19 -7.57 -19.58
C GLY A 297 12.48 -6.32 -18.77
N ARG A 298 11.79 -5.22 -19.10
CA ARG A 298 11.88 -3.96 -18.38
C ARG A 298 10.53 -3.26 -18.30
N VAL A 299 10.21 -2.75 -17.11
CA VAL A 299 9.10 -1.82 -16.85
C VAL A 299 9.63 -0.62 -16.09
N ASP A 300 9.42 0.59 -16.61
CA ASP A 300 9.81 1.82 -15.90
C ASP A 300 8.75 2.27 -14.88
N GLU A 301 7.48 1.99 -15.16
CA GLU A 301 6.34 2.32 -14.30
C GLU A 301 5.44 1.09 -14.09
N PRO A 302 5.47 0.47 -12.91
CA PRO A 302 4.65 -0.69 -12.59
C PRO A 302 3.16 -0.42 -12.73
N LYS A 303 2.40 -1.47 -13.05
CA LYS A 303 0.95 -1.39 -13.23
C LYS A 303 0.28 -0.91 -11.96
N GLY A 304 -0.49 0.16 -12.10
CA GLY A 304 -1.25 0.80 -11.04
C GLY A 304 -0.57 2.01 -10.40
N ASP A 305 0.69 2.31 -10.72
CA ASP A 305 1.29 3.61 -10.36
C ASP A 305 0.61 4.77 -11.12
N PRO A 306 0.70 6.02 -10.64
CA PRO A 306 -0.05 7.13 -11.23
C PRO A 306 0.15 7.31 -12.75
N GLY A 307 1.37 7.10 -13.27
CA GLY A 307 1.64 7.19 -14.71
C GLY A 307 1.26 5.94 -15.52
N ASN A 308 1.02 4.80 -14.86
CA ASN A 308 0.53 3.55 -15.45
C ASN A 308 -0.69 3.01 -14.67
N THR A 309 -1.68 3.88 -14.43
CA THR A 309 -2.80 3.56 -13.54
C THR A 309 -3.70 2.46 -14.09
N LEU A 310 -4.55 1.90 -13.22
CA LEU A 310 -5.54 0.92 -13.66
C LEU A 310 -6.65 1.62 -14.44
N SER A 311 -7.02 1.03 -15.58
CA SER A 311 -8.20 1.44 -16.34
C SER A 311 -9.48 1.25 -15.53
N ARG A 312 -10.57 1.91 -15.94
CA ARG A 312 -11.89 1.73 -15.30
C ARG A 312 -12.30 0.26 -15.26
N THR A 313 -12.05 -0.48 -16.34
CA THR A 313 -12.35 -1.91 -16.43
C THR A 313 -11.53 -2.70 -15.43
N GLU A 314 -10.21 -2.52 -15.37
CA GLU A 314 -9.34 -3.24 -14.43
C GLU A 314 -9.69 -2.95 -12.96
N ILE A 315 -10.03 -1.70 -12.61
CA ILE A 315 -10.49 -1.36 -11.26
C ILE A 315 -11.83 -2.03 -10.95
N THR A 316 -12.75 -2.03 -11.91
CA THR A 316 -14.07 -2.67 -11.79
C THR A 316 -13.91 -4.18 -11.58
N ASP A 317 -13.14 -4.86 -12.42
CA ASP A 317 -12.89 -6.29 -12.33
C ASP A 317 -12.20 -6.66 -11.01
N LYS A 318 -11.27 -5.82 -10.56
CA LYS A 318 -10.65 -5.98 -9.25
C LYS A 318 -11.69 -5.85 -8.12
N ALA A 319 -12.55 -4.85 -8.17
CA ALA A 319 -13.58 -4.64 -7.16
C ALA A 319 -14.56 -5.82 -7.10
N MET A 320 -15.00 -6.32 -8.26
CA MET A 320 -15.84 -7.52 -8.39
C MET A 320 -15.17 -8.76 -7.78
N ARG A 321 -13.90 -9.01 -8.10
CA ARG A 321 -13.14 -10.15 -7.53
C ARG A 321 -12.98 -10.06 -6.02
N LEU A 322 -12.72 -8.86 -5.48
CA LEU A 322 -12.58 -8.65 -4.04
C LEU A 322 -13.92 -8.82 -3.30
N ALA A 323 -15.02 -8.36 -3.88
CA ALA A 323 -16.35 -8.57 -3.32
C ALA A 323 -16.71 -10.06 -3.29
N ALA A 324 -16.46 -10.78 -4.38
CA ALA A 324 -16.67 -12.22 -4.46
C ALA A 324 -15.79 -12.99 -3.45
N PHE A 325 -14.48 -12.69 -3.39
CA PHE A 325 -13.55 -13.33 -2.46
C PHE A 325 -13.95 -13.15 -0.99
N SER A 326 -14.41 -11.95 -0.62
CA SER A 326 -14.84 -11.67 0.75
C SER A 326 -16.24 -12.20 1.09
N GLY A 327 -17.02 -12.60 0.09
CA GLY A 327 -18.46 -12.88 0.26
C GLY A 327 -19.28 -11.64 0.67
N GLY A 328 -18.72 -10.43 0.51
CA GLY A 328 -19.32 -9.19 1.01
C GLY A 328 -20.45 -8.63 0.13
N ALA A 329 -20.53 -9.06 -1.13
CA ALA A 329 -21.63 -8.74 -2.04
C ALA A 329 -21.70 -9.79 -3.16
N SER A 330 -22.91 -10.07 -3.64
CA SER A 330 -23.11 -10.82 -4.88
C SER A 330 -22.60 -10.02 -6.09
N PRO A 331 -22.30 -10.67 -7.23
CA PRO A 331 -21.94 -9.96 -8.45
C PRO A 331 -22.98 -8.91 -8.87
N SER A 332 -24.26 -9.21 -8.76
CA SER A 332 -25.33 -8.25 -9.08
C SER A 332 -25.36 -7.03 -8.17
N GLU A 333 -25.18 -7.20 -6.86
CA GLU A 333 -25.13 -6.09 -5.91
C GLU A 333 -23.91 -5.20 -6.17
N MET A 334 -22.76 -5.83 -6.44
CA MET A 334 -21.53 -5.11 -6.70
C MET A 334 -21.59 -4.34 -8.03
N SER A 335 -22.12 -4.93 -9.10
CA SER A 335 -22.35 -4.22 -10.37
C SER A 335 -23.28 -3.02 -10.19
N ALA A 336 -24.40 -3.20 -9.48
CA ALA A 336 -25.34 -2.11 -9.21
C ALA A 336 -24.71 -0.98 -8.37
N ALA A 337 -23.78 -1.31 -7.45
CA ALA A 337 -23.05 -0.32 -6.67
C ALA A 337 -22.04 0.47 -7.51
N ILE A 338 -21.43 -0.15 -8.53
CA ILE A 338 -20.44 0.49 -9.43
C ILE A 338 -21.10 1.40 -10.48
N GLU A 339 -22.35 1.10 -10.86
CA GLU A 339 -23.13 1.86 -11.84
C GLU A 339 -23.77 3.14 -11.27
N ARG A 340 -23.95 3.21 -9.95
CA ARG A 340 -24.49 4.40 -9.24
C ARG A 340 -23.44 5.48 -9.06
#